data_AF-A0A527FXS5-F1
#
_entry.id   AF-A0A527FXS5-F1
#
_cell.length_a   1.000
_cell.length_b   1.000
_cell.length_c   1.000
_cell.angle_alpha   90.00
_cell.angle_beta   90.00
_cell.angle_gamma   90.00
#
_symmetry.space_group_name_H-M   'P 1'
#
loop_
_entity.id
_entity.type
_entity.pdbx_description
1 polymer ?
#
loop_
_entity_poly.entity_id
_entity_poly.type
_entity_poly.pdbx_seq_one_letter_code
_entity_poly.pdbx_strand_id
1 'polypeptide(L)'
;QLWKEAGADVKGERVHFPKGLCRSLLKTAPSVYTQHARNSERSVQIGGNATVFAPVYGPPFVRDLDGVRRYATIEDFQNFVKLAYMAPS
;
A
#
# COMPACT_ATOMS: atom_id res chain seq x y z
N GLN A 1 -0.29 0.39 24.52
CA GLN A 1 -1.62 0.34 25.19
C GLN A 1 -2.58 -0.53 24.39
N LEU A 2 -2.87 -0.22 23.12
CA LEU A 2 -3.72 -1.03 22.23
C LEU A 2 -3.50 -2.55 22.29
N TRP A 3 -2.25 -3.03 22.17
CA TRP A 3 -2.00 -4.47 22.23
C TRP A 3 -2.29 -5.10 23.59
N LYS A 4 -2.01 -4.38 24.68
CA LYS A 4 -2.30 -4.85 26.04
C LYS A 4 -3.81 -4.91 26.27
N GLU A 5 -4.54 -3.92 25.79
CA GLU A 5 -6.01 -3.86 25.84
C GLU A 5 -6.65 -4.95 24.98
N ALA A 6 -6.05 -5.28 23.84
CA ALA A 6 -6.46 -6.40 23.00
C ALA A 6 -6.10 -7.78 23.60
N GLY A 7 -5.43 -7.83 24.77
CA GLY A 7 -5.10 -9.07 25.47
C GLY A 7 -3.73 -9.67 25.12
N ALA A 8 -2.81 -8.92 24.50
CA ALA A 8 -1.43 -9.35 24.29
C ALA A 8 -0.55 -9.11 25.53
N ASP A 9 0.48 -9.94 25.71
CA ASP A 9 1.52 -9.77 26.74
C ASP A 9 2.63 -8.84 26.20
N VAL A 10 2.78 -7.67 26.81
CA VAL A 10 3.71 -6.62 26.36
C VAL A 10 4.86 -6.48 27.36
N LYS A 11 6.09 -6.69 26.88
CA LYS A 11 7.34 -6.64 27.65
C LYS A 11 8.31 -5.65 27.02
N GLY A 12 8.37 -4.43 27.54
CA GLY A 12 9.07 -3.33 26.88
C GLY A 12 8.46 -3.07 25.50
N GLU A 13 9.26 -3.24 24.44
CA GLU A 13 8.83 -3.10 23.05
C GLU A 13 8.37 -4.43 22.41
N ARG A 14 8.56 -5.56 23.09
CA ARG A 14 8.19 -6.89 22.59
C ARG A 14 6.74 -7.20 22.91
N VAL A 15 5.98 -7.64 21.90
CA VAL A 15 4.58 -8.09 22.05
C VAL A 15 4.50 -9.59 21.79
N HIS A 16 3.96 -10.34 22.76
CA HIS A 16 3.66 -11.76 22.64
C HIS A 16 2.15 -11.95 22.49
N PHE A 17 1.74 -12.56 21.38
CA PHE A 17 0.32 -12.75 21.06
C PHE A 17 -0.16 -14.13 21.53
N PRO A 18 -1.25 -14.21 22.32
CA PRO A 18 -1.92 -15.48 22.59
C PRO A 18 -2.39 -16.14 21.29
N LYS A 19 -2.40 -17.48 21.28
CA LYS A 19 -2.89 -18.25 20.13
C LYS A 19 -4.32 -17.81 19.78
N GLY A 20 -4.55 -17.52 18.50
CA GLY A 20 -5.86 -17.11 17.99
C GLY A 20 -6.20 -15.62 18.13
N LEU A 21 -5.46 -14.82 18.91
CA LEU A 21 -5.75 -13.39 19.08
C LEU A 21 -5.73 -12.65 17.74
N CYS A 22 -4.61 -12.73 17.00
CA CYS A 22 -4.49 -12.06 15.70
C CYS A 22 -5.57 -12.50 14.71
N ARG A 23 -5.90 -13.80 14.67
CA ARG A 23 -6.96 -14.33 13.79
C ARG A 23 -8.35 -13.83 14.19
N SER A 24 -8.61 -13.69 15.50
CA SER A 24 -9.87 -13.13 16.00
C SER A 24 -10.03 -11.66 15.59
N LEU A 25 -8.97 -10.86 15.76
CA LEU A 25 -8.95 -9.44 15.37
C LEU A 25 -9.14 -9.25 13.86
N LEU A 26 -8.56 -10.14 13.04
CA LEU A 26 -8.71 -10.09 11.58
C LEU A 26 -10.13 -10.38 11.08
N LYS A 27 -11.06 -10.88 11.90
CA LYS A 27 -12.43 -11.19 11.47
C LYS A 27 -13.23 -9.96 11.03
N THR A 28 -12.84 -8.77 11.48
CA THR A 28 -13.48 -7.50 11.08
C THR A 28 -12.85 -6.89 9.83
N ALA A 29 -11.73 -7.43 9.34
CA ALA A 29 -11.12 -6.96 8.11
C ALA A 29 -11.98 -7.41 6.90
N PRO A 30 -12.33 -6.50 5.98
CA PRO A 30 -13.12 -6.86 4.81
C PRO A 30 -12.30 -7.74 3.85
N SER A 31 -12.91 -8.78 3.31
CA SER A 31 -12.29 -9.61 2.28
C SER A 31 -12.25 -8.94 0.90
N VAL A 32 -13.17 -7.99 0.66
CA VAL A 32 -13.27 -7.17 -0.55
C VAL A 32 -13.70 -5.76 -0.16
N TYR A 33 -13.09 -4.74 -0.75
CA TYR A 33 -13.54 -3.35 -0.62
C TYR A 33 -13.25 -2.54 -1.90
N THR A 34 -13.90 -1.39 -2.04
CA THR A 34 -13.65 -0.46 -3.14
C THR A 34 -12.64 0.61 -2.70
N GLN A 35 -11.54 0.73 -3.45
CA GLN A 35 -10.68 1.91 -3.38
C GLN A 35 -11.24 2.97 -4.32
N HIS A 36 -11.86 3.98 -3.74
CA HIS A 36 -12.52 5.06 -4.50
C HIS A 36 -11.51 6.01 -5.13
N ALA A 37 -11.70 6.31 -6.41
CA ALA A 37 -10.93 7.30 -7.14
C ALA A 37 -11.71 8.62 -7.30
N ARG A 38 -11.00 9.72 -7.54
CA ARG A 38 -11.60 11.04 -7.80
C ARG A 38 -12.53 11.06 -9.02
N ASN A 39 -12.21 10.27 -10.06
CA ASN A 39 -13.15 9.91 -11.11
C ASN A 39 -13.71 8.55 -10.71
N SER A 40 -15.02 8.47 -10.46
CA SER A 40 -15.68 7.25 -10.01
C SER A 40 -15.48 6.06 -10.97
N GLU A 41 -15.35 6.32 -12.28
CA GLU A 41 -15.07 5.30 -13.31
C GLU A 41 -13.71 4.61 -13.14
N ARG A 42 -12.79 5.22 -12.38
CA ARG A 42 -11.44 4.70 -12.09
C ARG A 42 -11.35 4.05 -10.71
N SER A 43 -12.46 3.90 -9.99
CA SER A 43 -12.45 3.20 -8.70
C SER A 43 -12.18 1.71 -8.92
N VAL A 44 -11.39 1.11 -8.03
CA VAL A 44 -10.96 -0.30 -8.18
C VAL A 44 -11.41 -1.16 -7.01
N GLN A 45 -11.65 -2.43 -7.28
CA GLN A 45 -11.87 -3.43 -6.24
C GLN A 45 -10.53 -3.95 -5.72
N ILE A 46 -10.39 -4.03 -4.40
CA ILE A 46 -9.28 -4.70 -3.72
C ILE A 46 -9.81 -6.01 -3.11
N GLY A 47 -9.22 -7.14 -3.49
CA GLY A 47 -9.63 -8.49 -3.06
C GLY A 47 -10.49 -9.24 -4.08
N GLY A 48 -10.84 -10.50 -3.76
CA GLY A 48 -11.50 -11.42 -4.67
C GLY A 48 -10.57 -11.87 -5.80
N ASN A 49 -11.09 -11.91 -7.04
CA ASN A 49 -10.31 -12.25 -8.25
C ASN A 49 -9.78 -11.00 -8.98
N ALA A 50 -9.90 -9.81 -8.39
CA ALA A 50 -9.42 -8.57 -9.00
C ALA A 50 -7.89 -8.50 -8.96
N THR A 51 -7.30 -7.98 -10.03
CA THR A 51 -5.87 -7.62 -10.09
C THR A 51 -5.76 -6.13 -10.36
N VAL A 52 -5.00 -5.42 -9.53
CA VAL A 52 -4.77 -3.98 -9.67
C VAL A 52 -3.27 -3.74 -9.77
N PHE A 53 -2.83 -3.11 -10.85
CA PHE A 53 -1.43 -2.74 -11.05
C PHE A 53 -1.17 -1.33 -10.51
N ALA A 54 -0.03 -1.15 -9.85
CA ALA A 54 0.43 0.13 -9.33
C ALA A 54 1.90 0.38 -9.75
N PRO A 55 2.33 1.66 -9.88
CA PRO A 55 3.72 1.99 -10.15
C PRO A 55 4.68 1.59 -9.03
N VAL A 56 5.98 1.70 -9.31
CA VAL A 56 7.05 1.48 -8.32
C VAL A 56 6.95 2.44 -7.14
N TYR A 57 7.29 1.96 -5.93
CA TYR A 57 7.30 2.75 -4.69
C TYR A 57 8.65 2.64 -3.97
N GLY A 58 9.22 3.77 -3.56
CA GLY A 58 10.41 3.82 -2.69
C GLY A 58 11.78 4.17 -3.30
N PRO A 59 12.06 4.04 -4.61
CA PRO A 59 13.38 4.39 -5.15
C PRO A 59 13.78 5.85 -4.86
N PRO A 60 14.93 6.10 -4.22
CA PRO A 60 15.46 7.46 -4.07
C PRO A 60 16.22 7.93 -5.33
N PHE A 61 16.45 7.03 -6.30
CA PHE A 61 17.14 7.30 -7.55
C PHE A 61 16.25 6.97 -8.75
N VAL A 62 16.42 7.73 -9.83
CA VAL A 62 15.86 7.43 -11.15
C VAL A 62 16.98 7.06 -12.12
N ARG A 63 16.62 6.30 -13.15
CA ARG A 63 17.32 6.32 -14.43
C ARG A 63 16.51 7.22 -15.34
N ASP A 64 17.03 8.40 -15.63
CA ASP A 64 16.29 9.35 -16.49
C ASP A 64 16.35 8.96 -17.96
N LEU A 65 15.71 9.76 -18.81
CA LEU A 65 15.62 9.50 -20.25
C LEU A 65 16.97 9.64 -20.97
N ASP A 66 17.94 10.34 -20.39
CA ASP A 66 19.32 10.41 -20.87
C ASP A 66 20.15 9.21 -20.40
N GLY A 67 19.53 8.26 -19.68
CA GLY A 67 20.17 7.08 -19.18
C GLY A 67 21.13 7.38 -18.01
N VAL A 68 20.95 8.46 -17.27
CA VAL A 68 21.76 8.81 -16.10
C VAL A 68 21.08 8.32 -14.82
N ARG A 69 21.86 7.71 -13.92
CA ARG A 69 21.39 7.40 -12.56
C ARG A 69 21.65 8.60 -11.66
N ARG A 70 20.59 9.23 -11.16
CA ARG A 70 20.65 10.39 -10.27
C ARG A 70 19.57 10.32 -9.19
N TYR A 71 19.67 11.16 -8.16
CA TYR A 71 18.59 11.30 -7.19
C TYR A 71 17.30 11.73 -7.89
N ALA A 72 16.19 11.16 -7.45
CA ALA A 72 14.87 11.54 -7.91
C ALA A 72 14.52 12.96 -7.43
N THR A 73 13.82 13.71 -8.27
CA THR A 73 13.25 15.02 -7.94
C THR A 73 11.72 14.91 -7.87
N ILE A 74 11.07 15.99 -7.42
CA ILE A 74 9.60 16.09 -7.48
C ILE A 74 9.08 16.03 -8.93
N GLU A 75 9.87 16.50 -9.89
CA GLU A 75 9.52 16.45 -11.30
C GLU A 75 9.47 15.00 -11.79
N ASP A 76 10.44 14.16 -11.41
CA ASP A 76 10.42 12.74 -11.75
C ASP A 76 9.17 12.05 -11.18
N PHE A 77 8.83 12.33 -9.92
CA PHE A 77 7.61 11.81 -9.30
C PHE A 77 6.36 12.20 -10.11
N GLN A 78 6.22 13.48 -10.46
CA GLN A 78 5.12 13.96 -11.29
C GLN A 78 5.10 13.30 -12.67
N ASN A 79 6.27 13.09 -13.28
CA ASN A 79 6.38 12.43 -14.57
C ASN A 79 5.93 10.96 -14.49
N PHE A 80 6.30 10.21 -13.45
CA PHE A 80 5.80 8.85 -13.24
C PHE A 80 4.29 8.82 -12.94
N VAL A 81 3.74 9.82 -12.23
CA VAL A 81 2.28 9.96 -12.06
C VAL A 81 1.58 10.17 -13.41
N LYS A 82 2.12 11.05 -14.28
CA LYS A 82 1.59 11.28 -15.63
C LYS A 82 1.66 9.99 -16.47
N LEU A 83 2.79 9.29 -16.45
CA LEU A 83 2.97 8.02 -17.17
C LEU A 83 1.97 6.96 -16.68
N ALA A 84 1.79 6.81 -15.36
CA ALA A 84 0.82 5.88 -14.79
C ALA A 84 -0.64 6.25 -15.16
N TYR A 85 -0.96 7.54 -15.24
CA TYR A 85 -2.28 8.00 -15.68
C TYR A 85 -2.55 7.70 -17.17
N MET A 86 -1.52 7.79 -18.02
CA MET A 86 -1.64 7.54 -19.47
C MET A 86 -1.54 6.05 -19.84
N ALA A 87 -0.88 5.24 -19.02
CA ALA A 87 -0.77 3.81 -19.25
C ALA A 87 -2.17 3.16 -19.25
N PRO A 88 -2.50 2.33 -20.25
CA PRO A 88 -3.77 1.60 -20.25
C PRO A 88 -3.80 0.61 -19.09
N SER A 89 -4.98 0.52 -18.48
CA SER A 89 -5.36 -0.44 -17.44
C SER A 89 -6.20 -1.56 -18.02
#